data_AF-A0A919R946-F1
#
_entry.id   AF-A0A919R946-F1
#
_cell.length_a   1.000
_cell.length_b   1.000
_cell.length_c   1.000
_cell.angle_alpha   90.00
_cell.angle_beta   90.00
_cell.angle_gamma   90.00
#
_symmetry.space_group_name_H-M   'P 1'
#
loop_
_entity.id
_entity.type
_entity.pdbx_description
1 polymer ?
#
loop_
_entity_poly.entity_id
_entity_poly.type
_entity_poly.pdbx_seq_one_letter_code
_entity_poly.pdbx_strand_id
1 'polypeptide(L)'
;MAPREDDGGSDFAGIDPGLMRQMIKDLDEVRGLIDEHVPALKEGFSRVGLSTKGIGTLAGVAGWIGGELPMLDRRRAMTEQIARENHQYGFGGGMVASEWAGLFRSRADAEATARVLAAKYDRPGRFPDDAWQDIRRYQNDPDFARAFAKELGPEKLALTAGLLRGTDSGPAEQERFDAIARLLATASHQGVIDDAWVTSFSTSGTRVDLATLADLMAAGTWDKDTLVRIGRTAVHEVQLGGGNLITARILDGVARNPTAAHELYAGEFDRINGMAAGRSPGWIGVHDPKLVEPIDRFISAATVDATEAYERMRPPGDVPWVNPATELSLRVLADPALAAFVLPDAPAAPPADEGHGAHGTEKPNMDDRKFEAFMRTIAAGAEAKGLTNAARHMNHYLDDSGSPLTVNVDDILADVPAFRRQVDNYLASLDRSLHDQATAAYAAAGGTPVSVPFTAGWQGFYLSKSLSSDWFYAMGGIRYTVTGTVTAEPGPGGQPELTMHYQVHVHDRYNWDKGKGVHIPEVDLGPVEFGPYNIADGQMGRLHTVGLAQEYDVNGTGDVHTRELTPPGRWPDPSPPKAPDDEDDRFDTERERS
;
A
#
# COMPACT_ATOMS: atom_id res chain seq x y z
N MET A 1 6.46 51.07 -12.82
CA MET A 1 5.16 50.53 -13.26
C MET A 1 5.25 50.27 -14.74
N ALA A 2 5.54 49.02 -15.09
CA ALA A 2 5.55 48.48 -16.44
C ALA A 2 4.52 47.33 -16.48
N PRO A 3 3.95 47.01 -17.64
CA PRO A 3 2.76 46.18 -17.75
C PRO A 3 3.09 44.70 -17.58
N ARG A 4 2.19 43.95 -16.93
CA ARG A 4 2.21 42.48 -16.93
C ARG A 4 1.52 41.99 -18.20
N GLU A 5 2.18 41.02 -18.82
CA GLU A 5 1.83 40.31 -20.05
C GLU A 5 0.65 39.35 -19.84
N ASP A 6 -0.05 39.12 -20.96
CA ASP A 6 -1.11 38.15 -21.26
C ASP A 6 -1.38 37.02 -20.25
N ASP A 7 -2.57 37.10 -19.64
CA ASP A 7 -3.28 35.96 -19.07
C ASP A 7 -3.81 35.08 -20.21
N GLY A 8 -3.00 34.12 -20.65
CA GLY A 8 -3.43 33.00 -21.51
C GLY A 8 -4.31 32.01 -20.72
N GLY A 9 -5.53 32.41 -20.41
CA GLY A 9 -6.56 31.49 -19.90
C GLY A 9 -7.08 30.62 -21.03
N SER A 10 -6.59 29.38 -21.16
CA SER A 10 -7.31 28.37 -21.93
C SER A 10 -8.59 28.03 -21.18
N ASP A 11 -9.75 28.28 -21.79
CA ASP A 11 -11.05 27.84 -21.26
C ASP A 11 -10.98 26.32 -20.96
N PHE A 12 -11.06 25.98 -19.67
CA PHE A 12 -11.05 24.59 -19.23
C PHE A 12 -12.39 23.94 -19.54
N ALA A 13 -12.45 23.12 -20.59
CA ALA A 13 -13.60 22.25 -20.90
C ALA A 13 -13.39 20.86 -20.27
N GLY A 14 -13.98 20.64 -19.10
CA GLY A 14 -13.96 19.34 -18.42
C GLY A 14 -15.29 18.59 -18.55
N ILE A 15 -15.23 17.26 -18.61
CA ILE A 15 -16.40 16.37 -18.58
C ILE A 15 -16.48 15.71 -17.20
N ASP A 16 -17.66 15.80 -16.58
CA ASP A 16 -18.03 15.01 -15.39
C ASP A 16 -18.63 13.66 -15.83
N PRO A 17 -17.99 12.52 -15.50
CA PRO A 17 -18.46 11.20 -15.92
C PRO A 17 -19.85 10.83 -15.38
N GLY A 18 -20.20 11.31 -14.18
CA GLY A 18 -21.49 11.07 -13.54
C GLY A 18 -22.62 11.83 -14.23
N LEU A 19 -22.42 13.11 -14.54
CA LEU A 19 -23.39 13.90 -15.30
C LEU A 19 -23.54 13.39 -16.74
N MET A 20 -22.45 12.91 -17.35
CA MET A 20 -22.50 12.32 -18.69
C MET A 20 -23.29 11.00 -18.72
N ARG A 21 -23.13 10.13 -17.71
CA ARG A 21 -23.98 8.93 -17.51
C ARG A 21 -25.46 9.28 -17.48
N GLN A 22 -25.82 10.25 -16.64
CA GLN A 22 -27.21 10.65 -16.46
C GLN A 22 -27.80 11.22 -17.76
N MET A 23 -27.06 12.09 -18.45
CA MET A 23 -27.49 12.66 -19.72
C MET A 23 -27.77 11.58 -20.78
N ILE A 24 -26.91 10.56 -20.89
CA ILE A 24 -27.11 9.46 -21.86
C ILE A 24 -28.37 8.66 -21.52
N LYS A 25 -28.59 8.36 -20.22
CA LYS A 25 -29.79 7.68 -19.75
C LYS A 25 -31.05 8.48 -20.09
N ASP A 26 -31.05 9.78 -19.80
CA ASP A 26 -32.18 10.67 -20.07
C ASP A 26 -32.50 10.74 -21.58
N LEU A 27 -31.46 10.78 -22.43
CA LEU A 27 -31.62 10.77 -23.89
C LEU A 27 -32.22 9.44 -24.40
N ASP A 28 -31.81 8.31 -23.83
CA ASP A 28 -32.37 7.00 -24.20
C ASP A 28 -33.82 6.84 -23.74
N GLU A 29 -34.15 7.31 -22.53
CA GLU A 29 -35.53 7.34 -22.02
C GLU A 29 -36.44 8.24 -22.87
N VAL A 30 -35.98 9.45 -23.23
CA VAL A 30 -36.71 10.36 -24.12
C VAL A 30 -36.94 9.74 -25.49
N ARG A 31 -35.93 9.07 -26.05
CA ARG A 31 -36.08 8.34 -27.30
C ARG A 31 -37.14 7.25 -27.18
N GLY A 32 -37.10 6.46 -26.11
CA GLY A 32 -38.09 5.41 -25.85
C GLY A 32 -39.53 5.95 -25.81
N LEU A 33 -39.75 7.05 -25.10
CA LEU A 33 -41.06 7.72 -25.02
C LEU A 33 -41.53 8.24 -26.39
N ILE A 34 -40.61 8.78 -27.20
CA ILE A 34 -40.94 9.25 -28.56
C ILE A 34 -41.31 8.06 -29.43
N ASP A 35 -40.49 7.00 -29.45
CA ASP A 35 -40.71 5.81 -30.28
C ASP A 35 -42.02 5.09 -29.90
N GLU A 36 -42.39 5.08 -28.61
CA GLU A 36 -43.64 4.49 -28.12
C GLU A 36 -44.88 5.30 -28.50
N HIS A 37 -44.87 6.64 -28.30
CA HIS A 37 -46.10 7.43 -28.38
C HIS A 37 -46.31 8.16 -29.72
N VAL A 38 -45.24 8.47 -30.46
CA VAL A 38 -45.35 9.20 -31.73
C VAL A 38 -46.17 8.48 -32.81
N PRO A 39 -46.09 7.15 -32.99
CA PRO A 39 -46.88 6.45 -33.99
C PRO A 39 -48.39 6.65 -33.80
N ALA A 40 -48.88 6.49 -32.57
CA ALA A 40 -50.30 6.66 -32.23
C ALA A 40 -50.77 8.12 -32.40
N LEU A 41 -49.95 9.09 -31.99
CA LEU A 41 -50.24 10.52 -32.17
C LEU A 41 -50.30 10.90 -33.66
N LYS A 42 -49.36 10.40 -34.46
CA LYS A 42 -49.31 10.65 -35.91
C LYS A 42 -50.54 10.07 -36.62
N GLU A 43 -50.96 8.87 -36.24
CA GLU A 43 -52.18 8.24 -36.75
C GLU A 43 -53.43 9.04 -36.35
N GLY A 44 -53.54 9.42 -35.07
CA GLY A 44 -54.65 10.22 -34.56
C GLY A 44 -54.80 11.57 -35.27
N PHE A 45 -53.69 12.31 -35.43
CA PHE A 45 -53.68 13.61 -36.11
C PHE A 45 -54.02 13.47 -37.59
N SER A 46 -53.50 12.45 -38.26
CA SER A 46 -53.80 12.17 -39.67
C SER A 46 -55.29 11.86 -39.87
N ARG A 47 -55.89 11.12 -38.94
CA ARG A 47 -57.31 10.73 -38.97
C ARG A 47 -58.26 11.92 -38.87
N VAL A 48 -57.87 12.98 -38.16
CA VAL A 48 -58.67 14.21 -38.00
C VAL A 48 -58.22 15.35 -38.93
N GLY A 49 -57.32 15.09 -39.89
CA GLY A 49 -56.86 16.08 -40.87
C GLY A 49 -55.94 17.17 -40.31
N LEU A 50 -55.32 16.96 -39.14
CA LEU A 50 -54.38 17.88 -38.53
C LEU A 50 -52.95 17.66 -39.03
N SER A 51 -52.12 18.71 -39.00
CA SER A 51 -50.73 18.64 -39.48
C SER A 51 -49.87 17.72 -38.61
N THR A 52 -49.17 16.77 -39.23
CA THR A 52 -48.21 15.89 -38.56
C THR A 52 -46.78 16.42 -38.57
N LYS A 53 -46.55 17.65 -39.05
CA LYS A 53 -45.20 18.18 -39.29
C LYS A 53 -44.37 18.25 -38.00
N GLY A 54 -44.95 18.77 -36.90
CA GLY A 54 -44.27 18.83 -35.59
C GLY A 54 -43.99 17.46 -34.99
N ILE A 55 -44.90 16.49 -35.21
CA ILE A 55 -44.70 15.09 -34.79
C ILE A 55 -43.56 14.45 -35.61
N GLY A 56 -43.44 14.79 -36.89
CA GLY A 56 -42.33 14.36 -37.74
C GLY A 56 -40.97 14.90 -37.28
N THR A 57 -40.93 16.12 -36.73
CA THR A 57 -39.71 16.67 -36.11
C THR A 57 -39.29 15.87 -34.89
N LEU A 58 -40.22 15.44 -34.03
CA LEU A 58 -39.91 14.59 -32.87
C LEU A 58 -39.33 13.23 -33.28
N ALA A 59 -39.89 12.60 -34.31
CA ALA A 59 -39.32 11.35 -34.87
C ALA A 59 -37.91 11.57 -35.44
N GLY A 60 -37.66 12.73 -36.07
CA GLY A 60 -36.32 13.11 -36.54
C GLY A 60 -35.32 13.31 -35.39
N VAL A 61 -35.77 13.90 -34.28
CA VAL A 61 -34.95 14.04 -33.06
C VAL A 61 -34.63 12.68 -32.45
N ALA A 62 -35.60 11.76 -32.32
CA ALA A 62 -35.34 10.39 -31.85
C ALA A 62 -34.36 9.63 -32.78
N GLY A 63 -34.49 9.81 -34.10
CA GLY A 63 -33.54 9.25 -35.06
C GLY A 63 -32.12 9.80 -34.91
N TRP A 64 -31.97 11.10 -34.64
CA TRP A 64 -30.68 11.72 -34.35
C TRP A 64 -30.10 11.23 -33.01
N ILE A 65 -30.91 11.22 -31.94
CA ILE A 65 -30.51 10.67 -30.63
C ILE A 65 -30.02 9.22 -30.79
N GLY A 66 -30.76 8.38 -31.51
CA GLY A 66 -30.37 7.00 -31.78
C GLY A 66 -29.05 6.84 -32.56
N GLY A 67 -28.68 7.84 -33.36
CA GLY A 67 -27.38 7.88 -34.06
C GLY A 67 -26.22 8.35 -33.18
N GLU A 68 -26.47 9.28 -32.25
CA GLU A 68 -25.42 9.89 -31.41
C GLU A 68 -25.17 9.13 -30.10
N LEU A 69 -26.18 8.43 -29.56
CA LEU A 69 -26.07 7.67 -28.31
C LEU A 69 -24.84 6.74 -28.27
N PRO A 70 -24.51 5.97 -29.33
CA PRO A 70 -23.31 5.13 -29.32
C PRO A 70 -21.99 5.92 -29.17
N MET A 71 -21.89 7.11 -29.76
CA MET A 71 -20.70 7.94 -29.62
C MET A 71 -20.62 8.57 -28.23
N LEU A 72 -21.77 9.00 -27.68
CA LEU A 72 -21.84 9.52 -26.32
C LEU A 72 -21.45 8.44 -25.30
N ASP A 73 -21.95 7.21 -25.45
CA ASP A 73 -21.59 6.10 -24.57
C ASP A 73 -20.10 5.76 -24.66
N ARG A 74 -19.54 5.81 -25.87
CA ARG A 74 -18.10 5.62 -26.07
C ARG A 74 -17.29 6.71 -25.37
N ARG A 75 -17.69 7.98 -25.50
CA ARG A 75 -17.04 9.11 -24.82
C ARG A 75 -17.12 8.98 -23.30
N ARG A 76 -18.29 8.62 -22.78
CA ARG A 76 -18.49 8.34 -21.36
C ARG A 76 -17.52 7.27 -20.86
N ALA A 77 -17.42 6.14 -21.55
CA ALA A 77 -16.50 5.06 -21.17
C ALA A 77 -15.04 5.53 -21.11
N MET A 78 -14.62 6.37 -22.08
CA MET A 78 -13.28 6.97 -22.08
C MET A 78 -13.06 7.96 -20.93
N THR A 79 -14.03 8.84 -20.65
CA THR A 79 -13.94 9.81 -19.55
C THR A 79 -13.94 9.11 -18.19
N GLU A 80 -14.73 8.05 -18.03
CA GLU A 80 -14.72 7.19 -16.83
C GLU A 80 -13.35 6.53 -16.63
N GLN A 81 -12.72 6.05 -17.70
CA GLN A 81 -11.39 5.46 -17.65
C GLN A 81 -10.34 6.49 -17.23
N ILE A 82 -10.31 7.68 -17.83
CA ILE A 82 -9.35 8.74 -17.51
C ILE A 82 -9.54 9.26 -16.07
N ALA A 83 -10.79 9.37 -15.60
CA ALA A 83 -11.07 9.72 -14.21
C ALA A 83 -10.46 8.68 -13.25
N ARG A 84 -10.66 7.38 -13.53
CA ARG A 84 -10.10 6.28 -12.72
C ARG A 84 -8.57 6.26 -12.74
N GLU A 85 -7.95 6.53 -13.88
CA GLU A 85 -6.49 6.65 -14.03
C GLU A 85 -5.89 7.80 -13.20
N ASN A 86 -6.53 8.97 -13.19
CA ASN A 86 -6.03 10.15 -12.44
C ASN A 86 -6.12 9.97 -10.92
N HIS A 87 -7.16 9.29 -10.43
CA HIS A 87 -7.40 9.10 -8.99
C HIS A 87 -6.48 8.05 -8.34
N GLN A 88 -5.88 7.15 -9.13
CA GLN A 88 -4.93 6.13 -8.66
C GLN A 88 -3.64 6.74 -8.05
N TYR A 89 -3.35 8.01 -8.34
CA TYR A 89 -2.17 8.75 -7.86
C TYR A 89 -2.49 9.83 -6.81
N GLY A 90 -3.69 9.81 -6.20
CA GLY A 90 -4.05 10.77 -5.14
C GLY A 90 -4.39 12.18 -5.63
N PHE A 91 -4.47 12.40 -6.95
CA PHE A 91 -4.93 13.66 -7.53
C PHE A 91 -6.38 13.48 -8.02
N GLY A 92 -7.28 14.37 -7.61
CA GLY A 92 -8.69 14.21 -7.94
C GLY A 92 -9.46 15.50 -8.06
N GLY A 93 -9.33 16.19 -9.20
CA GLY A 93 -10.40 17.04 -9.69
C GLY A 93 -11.45 16.18 -10.40
N GLY A 94 -12.73 16.34 -10.08
CA GLY A 94 -13.85 15.55 -10.66
C GLY A 94 -14.16 15.82 -12.14
N MET A 95 -13.35 16.64 -12.82
CA MET A 95 -13.51 17.03 -14.21
C MET A 95 -12.35 16.49 -15.03
N VAL A 96 -12.65 15.68 -16.04
CA VAL A 96 -11.64 15.15 -16.96
C VAL A 96 -11.53 16.07 -18.17
N ALA A 97 -10.32 16.55 -18.47
CA ALA A 97 -10.05 17.20 -19.73
C ALA A 97 -10.13 16.16 -20.86
N SER A 98 -11.16 16.22 -21.71
CA SER A 98 -11.18 15.42 -22.93
C SER A 98 -11.68 16.26 -24.11
N GLU A 99 -10.74 16.72 -24.93
CA GLU A 99 -11.02 17.21 -26.30
C GLU A 99 -11.17 16.05 -27.30
N TRP A 100 -11.14 14.80 -26.85
CA TRP A 100 -10.90 13.63 -27.71
C TRP A 100 -12.20 12.96 -28.19
N ALA A 101 -12.47 13.06 -29.49
CA ALA A 101 -13.62 12.43 -30.15
C ALA A 101 -13.44 10.93 -30.49
N GLY A 102 -12.35 10.31 -30.04
CA GLY A 102 -11.91 8.97 -30.50
C GLY A 102 -11.30 9.01 -31.91
N LEU A 103 -10.39 8.09 -32.23
CA LEU A 103 -9.68 8.08 -33.53
C LEU A 103 -10.50 7.48 -34.68
N PHE A 104 -11.60 6.78 -34.36
CA PHE A 104 -12.46 6.12 -35.34
C PHE A 104 -13.84 6.76 -35.40
N ARG A 105 -14.39 6.85 -36.63
CA ARG A 105 -15.72 7.43 -36.91
C ARG A 105 -16.86 6.59 -36.35
N SER A 106 -16.65 5.29 -36.16
CA SER A 106 -17.62 4.38 -35.59
C SER A 106 -16.95 3.19 -34.90
N ARG A 107 -17.72 2.46 -34.09
CA ARG A 107 -17.32 1.16 -33.53
C ARG A 107 -16.98 0.15 -34.63
N ALA A 108 -17.77 0.10 -35.70
CA ALA A 108 -17.55 -0.82 -36.81
C ALA A 108 -16.19 -0.56 -37.48
N ASP A 109 -15.79 0.71 -37.62
CA ASP A 109 -14.49 1.08 -38.16
C ASP A 109 -13.35 0.64 -37.24
N ALA A 110 -13.49 0.88 -35.93
CA ALA A 110 -12.51 0.45 -34.93
C ALA A 110 -12.32 -1.08 -34.92
N GLU A 111 -13.42 -1.84 -34.92
CA GLU A 111 -13.40 -3.30 -34.96
C GLU A 111 -12.81 -3.83 -36.29
N ALA A 112 -13.12 -3.20 -37.42
CA ALA A 112 -12.56 -3.57 -38.71
C ALA A 112 -11.05 -3.31 -38.78
N THR A 113 -10.59 -2.16 -38.28
CA THR A 113 -9.15 -1.86 -38.19
C THR A 113 -8.44 -2.83 -37.25
N ALA A 114 -9.03 -3.18 -36.12
CA ALA A 114 -8.49 -4.16 -35.19
C ALA A 114 -8.30 -5.54 -35.86
N ARG A 115 -9.27 -6.02 -36.63
CA ARG A 115 -9.17 -7.28 -37.40
C ARG A 115 -8.06 -7.25 -38.43
N VAL A 116 -7.97 -6.16 -39.20
CA VAL A 116 -6.92 -5.99 -40.22
C VAL A 116 -5.53 -5.99 -39.56
N LEU A 117 -5.40 -5.33 -38.41
CA LEU A 117 -4.12 -5.27 -37.69
C LEU A 117 -3.76 -6.62 -37.04
N ALA A 118 -4.73 -7.29 -36.42
CA ALA A 118 -4.54 -8.62 -35.83
C ALA A 118 -4.12 -9.66 -36.89
N ALA A 119 -4.63 -9.54 -38.12
CA ALA A 119 -4.23 -10.38 -39.24
C ALA A 119 -2.77 -10.18 -39.69
N LYS A 120 -2.10 -9.10 -39.27
CA LYS A 120 -0.65 -8.90 -39.48
C LYS A 120 0.23 -9.74 -38.54
N TYR A 121 -0.35 -10.51 -37.62
CA TYR A 121 0.38 -11.47 -36.80
C TYR A 121 0.98 -12.56 -37.71
N ASP A 122 2.25 -12.39 -38.07
CA ASP A 122 2.90 -13.14 -39.15
C ASP A 122 3.66 -14.38 -38.66
N ARG A 123 4.22 -14.30 -37.45
CA ARG A 123 5.00 -15.34 -36.79
C ARG A 123 4.63 -15.43 -35.31
N PRO A 124 4.86 -16.59 -34.66
CA PRO A 124 4.60 -16.75 -33.24
C PRO A 124 5.24 -15.61 -32.42
N GLY A 125 4.36 -14.79 -31.83
CA GLY A 125 4.65 -13.66 -30.97
C GLY A 125 5.13 -12.37 -31.65
N ARG A 126 5.09 -12.27 -32.99
CA ARG A 126 5.63 -11.10 -33.70
C ARG A 126 4.61 -10.40 -34.59
N PHE A 127 4.81 -9.08 -34.68
CA PHE A 127 4.15 -8.17 -35.60
C PHE A 127 5.22 -7.45 -36.42
N PRO A 128 4.93 -7.08 -37.68
CA PRO A 128 5.82 -6.24 -38.47
C PRO A 128 5.95 -4.84 -37.84
N ASP A 129 7.07 -4.14 -38.12
CA ASP A 129 7.40 -2.88 -37.44
C ASP A 129 6.36 -1.76 -37.67
N ASP A 130 5.69 -1.76 -38.83
CA ASP A 130 4.63 -0.80 -39.16
C ASP A 130 3.37 -1.02 -38.29
N ALA A 131 3.08 -2.27 -37.91
CA ALA A 131 1.93 -2.58 -37.07
C ALA A 131 2.05 -2.00 -35.65
N TRP A 132 3.28 -1.84 -35.12
CA TRP A 132 3.49 -1.30 -33.79
C TRP A 132 3.14 0.19 -33.67
N GLN A 133 3.26 0.95 -34.75
CA GLN A 133 2.79 2.34 -34.78
C GLN A 133 1.28 2.41 -34.65
N ASP A 134 0.56 1.54 -35.36
CA ASP A 134 -0.90 1.44 -35.28
C ASP A 134 -1.37 0.93 -33.91
N ILE A 135 -0.73 -0.11 -33.35
CA ILE A 135 -1.05 -0.62 -32.00
C ILE A 135 -0.93 0.51 -30.99
N ARG A 136 0.20 1.23 -30.97
CA ARG A 136 0.42 2.37 -30.06
C ARG A 136 -0.59 3.48 -30.24
N ARG A 137 -0.95 3.77 -31.48
CA ARG A 137 -1.91 4.82 -31.82
C ARG A 137 -3.30 4.50 -31.31
N TYR A 138 -3.73 3.24 -31.37
CA TYR A 138 -5.11 2.83 -31.09
C TYR A 138 -5.29 2.11 -29.74
N GLN A 139 -4.22 1.86 -28.96
CA GLN A 139 -4.25 1.09 -27.71
C GLN A 139 -5.27 1.57 -26.66
N ASN A 140 -5.59 2.87 -26.63
CA ASN A 140 -6.53 3.46 -25.67
C ASN A 140 -7.97 3.55 -26.20
N ASP A 141 -8.24 3.02 -27.40
CA ASP A 141 -9.57 3.01 -27.98
C ASP A 141 -10.33 1.74 -27.58
N PRO A 142 -11.45 1.82 -26.84
CA PRO A 142 -12.08 0.66 -26.22
C PRO A 142 -12.62 -0.36 -27.23
N ASP A 143 -13.22 0.10 -28.33
CA ASP A 143 -13.78 -0.77 -29.37
C ASP A 143 -12.66 -1.50 -30.12
N PHE A 144 -11.58 -0.78 -30.45
CA PHE A 144 -10.40 -1.36 -31.07
C PHE A 144 -9.72 -2.36 -30.13
N ALA A 145 -9.43 -1.98 -28.88
CA ALA A 145 -8.74 -2.82 -27.91
C ALA A 145 -9.50 -4.12 -27.63
N ARG A 146 -10.83 -4.03 -27.44
CA ARG A 146 -11.71 -5.19 -27.30
C ARG A 146 -11.63 -6.12 -28.50
N ALA A 147 -11.78 -5.59 -29.72
CA ALA A 147 -11.76 -6.40 -30.93
C ALA A 147 -10.37 -7.02 -31.15
N PHE A 148 -9.30 -6.25 -30.99
CA PHE A 148 -7.93 -6.72 -31.18
C PHE A 148 -7.58 -7.83 -30.20
N ALA A 149 -7.91 -7.67 -28.92
CA ALA A 149 -7.71 -8.69 -27.89
C ALA A 149 -8.51 -9.97 -28.20
N LYS A 150 -9.74 -9.83 -28.67
CA LYS A 150 -10.60 -10.96 -29.05
C LYS A 150 -10.07 -11.74 -30.26
N GLU A 151 -9.57 -11.05 -31.29
CA GLU A 151 -9.08 -11.68 -32.52
C GLU A 151 -7.77 -12.46 -32.31
N LEU A 152 -6.88 -11.96 -31.44
CA LEU A 152 -5.64 -12.65 -31.11
C LEU A 152 -5.83 -13.77 -30.10
N GLY A 153 -6.66 -13.54 -29.09
CA GLY A 153 -6.82 -14.43 -27.95
C GLY A 153 -5.61 -14.43 -26.99
N PRO A 154 -5.74 -15.12 -25.84
CA PRO A 154 -4.77 -15.05 -24.75
C PRO A 154 -3.38 -15.57 -25.13
N GLU A 155 -3.31 -16.71 -25.83
CA GLU A 155 -2.04 -17.38 -26.16
C GLU A 155 -1.14 -16.49 -27.04
N LYS A 156 -1.69 -15.90 -28.11
CA LYS A 156 -0.91 -15.06 -29.02
C LYS A 156 -0.45 -13.78 -28.36
N LEU A 157 -1.31 -13.14 -27.57
CA LEU A 157 -0.99 -11.91 -26.84
C LEU A 157 0.10 -12.15 -25.80
N ALA A 158 -0.01 -13.24 -25.03
CA ALA A 158 1.00 -13.59 -24.05
C ALA A 158 2.32 -14.00 -24.69
N LEU A 159 2.29 -14.71 -25.83
CA LEU A 159 3.51 -15.02 -26.57
C LEU A 159 4.19 -13.75 -27.10
N THR A 160 3.41 -12.78 -27.59
CA THR A 160 3.93 -11.47 -27.99
C THR A 160 4.55 -10.73 -26.80
N ALA A 161 3.84 -10.62 -25.68
CA ALA A 161 4.34 -9.97 -24.48
C ALA A 161 5.60 -10.66 -23.91
N GLY A 162 5.61 -11.99 -23.87
CA GLY A 162 6.73 -12.78 -23.37
C GLY A 162 8.00 -12.62 -24.21
N LEU A 163 7.89 -12.51 -25.53
CA LEU A 163 9.04 -12.22 -26.40
C LEU A 163 9.58 -10.79 -26.24
N LEU A 164 8.74 -9.85 -25.87
CA LEU A 164 9.13 -8.45 -25.64
C LEU A 164 9.77 -8.22 -24.26
N ARG A 165 9.66 -9.18 -23.33
CA ARG A 165 10.12 -9.08 -21.93
C ARG A 165 11.62 -9.40 -21.73
N GLY A 166 12.34 -9.90 -22.73
CA GLY A 166 13.68 -10.47 -22.56
C GLY A 166 14.66 -9.60 -21.75
N THR A 167 15.60 -10.21 -21.02
CA THR A 167 16.56 -9.51 -20.13
C THR A 167 17.50 -8.52 -20.84
N ASP A 168 17.58 -8.57 -22.18
CA ASP A 168 18.35 -7.67 -23.04
C ASP A 168 17.46 -6.79 -23.94
N SER A 169 16.20 -6.58 -23.56
CA SER A 169 15.24 -5.79 -24.35
C SER A 169 15.70 -4.34 -24.47
N GLY A 170 15.81 -3.84 -25.70
CA GLY A 170 16.10 -2.44 -25.96
C GLY A 170 14.89 -1.54 -25.65
N PRO A 171 15.08 -0.22 -25.69
CA PRO A 171 13.98 0.74 -25.48
C PRO A 171 12.78 0.52 -26.41
N ALA A 172 13.02 0.04 -27.63
CA ALA A 172 11.97 -0.21 -28.61
C ALA A 172 11.08 -1.42 -28.22
N GLU A 173 11.67 -2.49 -27.69
CA GLU A 173 10.93 -3.65 -27.19
C GLU A 173 10.11 -3.29 -25.95
N GLN A 174 10.65 -2.48 -25.04
CA GLN A 174 9.92 -1.99 -23.88
C GLN A 174 8.71 -1.12 -24.29
N GLU A 175 8.88 -0.20 -25.24
CA GLU A 175 7.76 0.62 -25.75
C GLU A 175 6.64 -0.24 -26.37
N ARG A 176 7.01 -1.36 -27.01
CA ARG A 176 6.03 -2.31 -27.59
C ARG A 176 5.34 -3.11 -26.50
N PHE A 177 6.06 -3.52 -25.45
CA PHE A 177 5.48 -4.18 -24.29
C PHE A 177 4.44 -3.30 -23.61
N ASP A 178 4.80 -2.04 -23.33
CA ASP A 178 3.92 -1.06 -22.71
C ASP A 178 2.66 -0.80 -23.56
N ALA A 179 2.79 -0.85 -24.89
CA ALA A 179 1.66 -0.68 -25.79
C ALA A 179 0.65 -1.82 -25.68
N ILE A 180 1.13 -3.08 -25.62
CA ILE A 180 0.25 -4.25 -25.40
C ILE A 180 -0.38 -4.19 -24.00
N ALA A 181 0.39 -3.81 -22.98
CA ALA A 181 -0.10 -3.73 -21.62
C ALA A 181 -1.25 -2.71 -21.49
N ARG A 182 -1.09 -1.50 -22.06
CA ARG A 182 -2.15 -0.47 -22.09
C ARG A 182 -3.36 -0.88 -22.92
N LEU A 183 -3.14 -1.58 -24.05
CA LEU A 183 -4.23 -2.13 -24.85
C LEU A 183 -5.05 -3.14 -24.05
N LEU A 184 -4.40 -4.05 -23.32
CA LEU A 184 -5.06 -5.04 -22.48
C LEU A 184 -5.78 -4.41 -21.29
N ALA A 185 -5.16 -3.41 -20.64
CA ALA A 185 -5.81 -2.61 -19.61
C ALA A 185 -7.11 -1.98 -20.13
N THR A 186 -7.08 -1.36 -21.32
CA THR A 186 -8.28 -0.79 -21.96
C THR A 186 -9.31 -1.87 -22.31
N ALA A 187 -8.86 -3.01 -22.85
CA ALA A 187 -9.73 -4.13 -23.22
C ALA A 187 -10.39 -4.79 -21.99
N SER A 188 -9.76 -4.76 -20.82
CA SER A 188 -10.29 -5.34 -19.58
C SER A 188 -11.66 -4.76 -19.19
N HIS A 189 -11.86 -3.44 -19.40
CA HIS A 189 -13.15 -2.75 -19.14
C HIS A 189 -14.26 -3.13 -20.12
N GLN A 190 -13.94 -3.89 -21.17
CA GLN A 190 -14.86 -4.29 -22.23
C GLN A 190 -15.32 -5.75 -22.10
N GLY A 191 -14.98 -6.41 -20.99
CA GLY A 191 -15.42 -7.78 -20.68
C GLY A 191 -14.85 -8.87 -21.59
N VAL A 192 -13.76 -8.59 -22.31
CA VAL A 192 -13.11 -9.60 -23.19
C VAL A 192 -12.22 -10.57 -22.42
N ILE A 193 -11.76 -10.17 -21.24
CA ILE A 193 -10.88 -10.96 -20.36
C ILE A 193 -11.76 -11.71 -19.36
N ASP A 194 -12.40 -12.77 -19.83
CA ASP A 194 -13.31 -13.62 -19.05
C ASP A 194 -12.59 -14.78 -18.33
N ASP A 195 -13.34 -15.64 -17.63
CA ASP A 195 -12.78 -16.78 -16.89
C ASP A 195 -12.04 -17.75 -17.82
N ALA A 196 -12.55 -17.98 -19.03
CA ALA A 196 -11.90 -18.85 -20.01
C ALA A 196 -10.57 -18.26 -20.49
N TRP A 197 -10.52 -16.93 -20.63
CA TRP A 197 -9.30 -16.21 -20.97
C TRP A 197 -8.26 -16.33 -19.87
N VAL A 198 -8.61 -16.05 -18.61
CA VAL A 198 -7.66 -16.09 -17.48
C VAL A 198 -7.19 -17.52 -17.17
N THR A 199 -8.06 -18.52 -17.29
CA THR A 199 -7.71 -19.94 -17.08
C THR A 199 -6.79 -20.50 -18.17
N SER A 200 -6.52 -19.75 -19.24
CA SER A 200 -5.44 -20.11 -20.18
C SER A 200 -4.04 -19.88 -19.59
N PHE A 201 -3.92 -19.19 -18.45
CA PHE A 201 -2.66 -18.92 -17.78
C PHE A 201 -2.39 -19.88 -16.59
N SER A 202 -1.12 -20.08 -16.24
CA SER A 202 -0.67 -21.00 -15.19
C SER A 202 0.64 -20.55 -14.56
N THR A 203 0.81 -20.80 -13.26
CA THR A 203 2.09 -20.64 -12.54
C THR A 203 3.02 -21.85 -12.72
N SER A 204 2.50 -23.00 -13.12
CA SER A 204 3.25 -24.27 -13.17
C SER A 204 3.94 -24.55 -14.52
N GLY A 205 3.88 -23.61 -15.46
CA GLY A 205 4.44 -23.76 -16.82
C GLY A 205 3.68 -24.72 -17.73
N THR A 206 2.55 -25.27 -17.26
CA THR A 206 1.67 -26.19 -18.01
C THR A 206 0.77 -25.47 -19.02
N ARG A 207 0.62 -24.16 -18.90
CA ARG A 207 -0.17 -23.27 -19.78
C ARG A 207 0.59 -21.97 -20.03
N VAL A 208 -0.09 -20.93 -20.52
CA VAL A 208 0.48 -19.61 -20.75
C VAL A 208 1.07 -19.03 -19.44
N ASP A 209 2.25 -18.42 -19.50
CA ASP A 209 2.98 -17.95 -18.32
C ASP A 209 2.24 -16.82 -17.57
N LEU A 210 1.77 -17.10 -16.34
CA LEU A 210 1.09 -16.13 -15.49
C LEU A 210 2.03 -14.97 -15.06
N ALA A 211 3.35 -15.16 -15.07
CA ALA A 211 4.29 -14.06 -14.79
C ALA A 211 4.20 -12.97 -15.86
N THR A 212 3.99 -13.34 -17.12
CA THR A 212 3.79 -12.37 -18.20
C THR A 212 2.53 -11.55 -17.98
N LEU A 213 1.46 -12.17 -17.48
CA LEU A 213 0.23 -11.44 -17.14
C LEU A 213 0.45 -10.48 -15.96
N ALA A 214 1.21 -10.88 -14.95
CA ALA A 214 1.58 -10.00 -13.84
C ALA A 214 2.33 -8.75 -14.31
N ASP A 215 3.25 -8.91 -15.27
CA ASP A 215 3.99 -7.79 -15.87
C ASP A 215 3.07 -6.86 -16.67
N LEU A 216 2.11 -7.42 -17.42
CA LEU A 216 1.14 -6.62 -18.20
C LEU A 216 0.18 -5.83 -17.30
N MET A 217 -0.17 -6.39 -16.13
CA MET A 217 -0.96 -5.68 -15.11
C MET A 217 -0.22 -4.47 -14.52
N ALA A 218 1.10 -4.38 -14.71
CA ALA A 218 1.89 -3.27 -14.22
C ALA A 218 1.71 -1.97 -15.03
N ALA A 219 1.02 -2.00 -16.17
CA ALA A 219 0.75 -0.80 -16.96
C ALA A 219 -0.75 -0.59 -17.23
N GLY A 220 -1.15 0.69 -17.25
CA GLY A 220 -2.54 1.10 -17.42
C GLY A 220 -3.42 0.81 -16.21
N THR A 221 -4.68 1.21 -16.28
CA THR A 221 -5.68 0.93 -15.23
C THR A 221 -6.62 -0.17 -15.68
N TRP A 222 -6.62 -1.26 -14.93
CA TRP A 222 -7.41 -2.44 -15.24
C TRP A 222 -8.79 -2.40 -14.58
N ASP A 223 -9.74 -3.08 -15.22
CA ASP A 223 -11.08 -3.29 -14.70
C ASP A 223 -11.07 -4.10 -13.39
N LYS A 224 -11.94 -3.70 -12.47
CA LYS A 224 -12.02 -4.27 -11.12
C LYS A 224 -12.34 -5.77 -11.17
N ASP A 225 -13.38 -6.17 -11.92
CA ASP A 225 -13.82 -7.57 -11.99
C ASP A 225 -12.76 -8.44 -12.67
N THR A 226 -12.07 -7.88 -13.67
CA THR A 226 -10.93 -8.55 -14.32
C THR A 226 -9.77 -8.77 -13.35
N LEU A 227 -9.40 -7.76 -12.54
CA LEU A 227 -8.35 -7.90 -11.52
C LEU A 227 -8.71 -8.95 -10.46
N VAL A 228 -9.94 -8.94 -9.95
CA VAL A 228 -10.45 -9.94 -8.99
C VAL A 228 -10.36 -11.34 -9.59
N ARG A 229 -10.75 -11.52 -10.85
CA ARG A 229 -10.68 -12.80 -11.56
C ARG A 229 -9.25 -13.31 -11.67
N ILE A 230 -8.30 -12.46 -12.10
CA ILE A 230 -6.88 -12.83 -12.24
C ILE A 230 -6.30 -13.19 -10.87
N GLY A 231 -6.54 -12.36 -9.85
CA GLY A 231 -6.06 -12.62 -8.49
C GLY A 231 -6.63 -13.91 -7.91
N ARG A 232 -7.93 -14.18 -8.11
CA ARG A 232 -8.57 -15.43 -7.70
C ARG A 232 -7.89 -16.63 -8.36
N THR A 233 -7.68 -16.59 -9.68
CA THR A 233 -6.95 -17.68 -10.36
C THR A 233 -5.58 -17.89 -9.73
N ALA A 234 -4.80 -16.81 -9.51
CA ALA A 234 -3.45 -16.92 -8.96
C ALA A 234 -3.38 -17.58 -7.57
N VAL A 235 -4.28 -17.23 -6.63
CA VAL A 235 -4.25 -17.79 -5.27
C VAL A 235 -4.68 -19.26 -5.22
N HIS A 236 -5.43 -19.74 -6.21
CA HIS A 236 -5.87 -21.14 -6.33
C HIS A 236 -4.89 -22.03 -7.11
N GLU A 237 -3.91 -21.48 -7.80
CA GLU A 237 -2.90 -22.25 -8.51
C GLU A 237 -1.91 -22.96 -7.57
N VAL A 238 -1.27 -24.02 -8.08
CA VAL A 238 -0.21 -24.74 -7.37
C VAL A 238 1.06 -23.89 -7.34
N GLN A 239 1.63 -23.70 -6.14
CA GLN A 239 2.71 -22.73 -5.90
C GLN A 239 4.13 -23.31 -6.04
N LEU A 240 4.28 -24.42 -6.76
CA LEU A 240 5.58 -25.09 -6.98
C LEU A 240 6.46 -24.33 -7.99
N GLY A 241 7.79 -24.44 -7.86
CA GLY A 241 8.73 -23.96 -8.88
C GLY A 241 8.82 -22.44 -9.04
N GLY A 242 8.50 -21.65 -8.01
CA GLY A 242 8.50 -20.18 -8.04
C GLY A 242 7.12 -19.55 -8.25
N GLY A 243 6.06 -20.35 -8.27
CA GLY A 243 4.67 -19.87 -8.38
C GLY A 243 4.26 -18.89 -7.28
N ASN A 244 4.81 -19.04 -6.06
CA ASN A 244 4.57 -18.13 -4.95
C ASN A 244 4.99 -16.67 -5.27
N LEU A 245 6.16 -16.47 -5.87
CA LEU A 245 6.64 -15.15 -6.30
C LEU A 245 5.74 -14.55 -7.39
N ILE A 246 5.25 -15.39 -8.32
CA ILE A 246 4.34 -14.94 -9.38
C ILE A 246 3.01 -14.49 -8.77
N THR A 247 2.44 -15.30 -7.86
CA THR A 247 1.19 -14.97 -7.16
C THR A 247 1.33 -13.68 -6.35
N ALA A 248 2.45 -13.48 -5.64
CA ALA A 248 2.73 -12.24 -4.92
C ALA A 248 2.73 -11.02 -5.86
N ARG A 249 3.37 -11.11 -7.05
CA ARG A 249 3.36 -10.03 -8.06
C ARG A 249 1.96 -9.76 -8.63
N ILE A 250 1.13 -10.79 -8.80
CA ILE A 250 -0.27 -10.60 -9.20
C ILE A 250 -1.03 -9.82 -8.12
N LEU A 251 -0.88 -10.20 -6.85
CA LEU A 251 -1.51 -9.50 -5.73
C LEU A 251 -1.06 -8.04 -5.66
N ASP A 252 0.22 -7.74 -5.93
CA ASP A 252 0.73 -6.36 -6.08
C ASP A 252 0.01 -5.59 -7.21
N GLY A 253 -0.22 -6.25 -8.35
CA GLY A 253 -0.98 -5.70 -9.46
C GLY A 253 -2.43 -5.40 -9.08
N VAL A 254 -3.07 -6.29 -8.31
CA VAL A 254 -4.43 -6.09 -7.79
C VAL A 254 -4.47 -4.95 -6.76
N ALA A 255 -3.45 -4.81 -5.91
CA ALA A 255 -3.34 -3.78 -4.87
C ALA A 255 -3.48 -2.34 -5.42
N ARG A 256 -3.18 -2.14 -6.70
CA ARG A 256 -3.35 -0.86 -7.40
C ARG A 256 -4.80 -0.43 -7.56
N ASN A 257 -5.75 -1.34 -7.31
CA ASN A 257 -7.17 -1.06 -7.26
C ASN A 257 -7.73 -1.53 -5.89
N PRO A 258 -7.90 -0.62 -4.91
CA PRO A 258 -8.37 -0.96 -3.56
C PRO A 258 -9.68 -1.73 -3.51
N THR A 259 -10.57 -1.49 -4.48
CA THR A 259 -11.86 -2.20 -4.55
C THR A 259 -11.69 -3.64 -5.00
N ALA A 260 -10.84 -3.86 -6.02
CA ALA A 260 -10.50 -5.22 -6.46
C ALA A 260 -9.74 -5.97 -5.37
N ALA A 261 -8.83 -5.29 -4.67
CA ALA A 261 -8.09 -5.85 -3.55
C ALA A 261 -9.03 -6.28 -2.42
N HIS A 262 -9.97 -5.41 -2.03
CA HIS A 262 -10.97 -5.74 -1.03
C HIS A 262 -11.83 -6.94 -1.42
N GLU A 263 -12.45 -6.90 -2.61
CA GLU A 263 -13.37 -7.98 -3.03
C GLU A 263 -12.65 -9.33 -3.14
N LEU A 264 -11.43 -9.32 -3.66
CA LEU A 264 -10.60 -10.52 -3.69
C LEU A 264 -10.27 -11.01 -2.28
N TYR A 265 -9.82 -10.12 -1.39
CA TYR A 265 -9.44 -10.48 -0.04
C TYR A 265 -10.63 -10.97 0.79
N ALA A 266 -11.79 -10.35 0.67
CA ALA A 266 -13.01 -10.80 1.35
C ALA A 266 -13.51 -12.16 0.85
N GLY A 267 -13.32 -12.46 -0.44
CA GLY A 267 -13.69 -13.75 -1.05
C GLY A 267 -12.69 -14.88 -0.80
N GLU A 268 -11.41 -14.54 -0.61
CA GLU A 268 -10.29 -15.50 -0.48
C GLU A 268 -9.55 -15.36 0.86
N PHE A 269 -10.26 -14.86 1.88
CA PHE A 269 -9.73 -14.43 3.17
C PHE A 269 -8.85 -15.49 3.84
N ASP A 270 -9.38 -16.69 4.09
CA ASP A 270 -8.65 -17.77 4.78
C ASP A 270 -7.40 -18.21 4.01
N ARG A 271 -7.50 -18.24 2.67
CA ARG A 271 -6.42 -18.66 1.78
C ARG A 271 -5.29 -17.65 1.78
N ILE A 272 -5.62 -16.36 1.66
CA ILE A 272 -4.62 -15.29 1.63
C ILE A 272 -3.96 -15.13 3.00
N ASN A 273 -4.72 -15.20 4.10
CA ASN A 273 -4.14 -15.19 5.45
C ASN A 273 -3.33 -16.46 5.75
N GLY A 274 -3.74 -17.62 5.21
CA GLY A 274 -2.97 -18.86 5.26
C GLY A 274 -1.64 -18.75 4.51
N MET A 275 -1.60 -18.05 3.38
CA MET A 275 -0.37 -17.73 2.64
C MET A 275 0.53 -16.79 3.44
N ALA A 276 0.00 -15.66 3.94
CA ALA A 276 0.75 -14.70 4.75
C ALA A 276 1.38 -15.36 6.00
N ALA A 277 0.64 -16.25 6.66
CA ALA A 277 1.10 -16.99 7.83
C ALA A 277 2.01 -18.20 7.50
N GLY A 278 2.35 -18.45 6.23
CA GLY A 278 3.19 -19.59 5.82
C GLY A 278 2.54 -20.97 6.01
N ARG A 279 1.22 -21.01 6.15
CA ARG A 279 0.42 -22.24 6.35
C ARG A 279 -0.03 -22.88 5.03
N SER A 280 0.14 -22.20 3.90
CA SER A 280 -0.30 -22.68 2.58
C SER A 280 0.76 -23.58 1.92
N PRO A 281 0.41 -24.79 1.44
CA PRO A 281 1.37 -25.70 0.79
C PRO A 281 2.07 -25.06 -0.43
N GLY A 282 3.40 -25.05 -0.42
CA GLY A 282 4.23 -24.43 -1.48
C GLY A 282 4.48 -22.94 -1.29
N TRP A 283 3.87 -22.31 -0.27
CA TRP A 283 4.15 -20.93 0.14
C TRP A 283 5.29 -20.90 1.17
N ILE A 284 6.50 -21.15 0.69
CA ILE A 284 7.73 -21.14 1.50
C ILE A 284 8.47 -19.81 1.38
N GLY A 285 9.22 -19.42 2.41
CA GLY A 285 10.04 -18.20 2.40
C GLY A 285 9.26 -16.93 2.79
N VAL A 286 8.35 -17.01 3.77
CA VAL A 286 7.56 -15.86 4.28
C VAL A 286 8.37 -14.73 4.91
N HIS A 287 9.70 -14.80 4.88
CA HIS A 287 10.62 -13.73 5.27
C HIS A 287 11.33 -13.10 4.05
N ASP A 288 11.10 -13.58 2.82
CA ASP A 288 11.65 -12.97 1.61
C ASP A 288 10.87 -11.67 1.31
N PRO A 289 11.53 -10.50 1.27
CA PRO A 289 10.88 -9.23 0.96
C PRO A 289 10.10 -9.25 -0.37
N LYS A 290 10.52 -10.07 -1.33
CA LYS A 290 9.83 -10.23 -2.63
C LYS A 290 8.47 -10.92 -2.51
N LEU A 291 8.18 -11.57 -1.39
CA LEU A 291 6.88 -12.15 -1.07
C LEU A 291 6.11 -11.28 -0.08
N VAL A 292 6.78 -10.75 0.94
CA VAL A 292 6.16 -9.98 2.03
C VAL A 292 5.62 -8.64 1.53
N GLU A 293 6.46 -7.82 0.88
CA GLU A 293 6.03 -6.46 0.51
C GLU A 293 4.83 -6.43 -0.46
N PRO A 294 4.75 -7.30 -1.48
CA PRO A 294 3.55 -7.39 -2.32
C PRO A 294 2.28 -7.75 -1.56
N ILE A 295 2.37 -8.68 -0.61
CA ILE A 295 1.24 -9.11 0.21
C ILE A 295 0.82 -7.97 1.14
N ASP A 296 1.77 -7.28 1.76
CA ASP A 296 1.49 -6.14 2.64
C ASP A 296 0.80 -5.00 1.89
N ARG A 297 1.27 -4.67 0.68
CA ARG A 297 0.62 -3.67 -0.17
C ARG A 297 -0.78 -4.10 -0.57
N PHE A 298 -0.98 -5.39 -0.89
CA PHE A 298 -2.29 -5.94 -1.21
C PHE A 298 -3.26 -5.87 -0.02
N ILE A 299 -2.84 -6.34 1.16
CA ILE A 299 -3.66 -6.32 2.38
C ILE A 299 -3.96 -4.87 2.77
N SER A 300 -2.97 -3.98 2.73
CA SER A 300 -3.16 -2.55 2.98
C SER A 300 -4.20 -1.97 2.02
N ALA A 301 -4.06 -2.21 0.71
CA ALA A 301 -5.03 -1.74 -0.28
C ALA A 301 -6.44 -2.32 -0.06
N ALA A 302 -6.55 -3.56 0.40
CA ALA A 302 -7.81 -4.21 0.71
C ALA A 302 -8.49 -3.68 1.98
N THR A 303 -7.72 -3.05 2.88
CA THR A 303 -8.17 -2.54 4.19
C THR A 303 -8.15 -1.01 4.31
N VAL A 304 -7.78 -0.27 3.26
CA VAL A 304 -7.91 1.19 3.24
C VAL A 304 -9.39 1.60 3.29
N ASP A 305 -9.70 2.58 4.16
CA ASP A 305 -11.00 3.26 4.14
C ASP A 305 -11.11 4.14 2.88
N ALA A 306 -11.76 3.60 1.86
CA ALA A 306 -12.08 4.30 0.61
C ALA A 306 -13.51 4.88 0.57
N THR A 307 -14.20 5.00 1.73
CA THR A 307 -15.63 5.38 1.80
C THR A 307 -15.91 6.66 1.03
N GLU A 308 -15.07 7.68 1.24
CA GLU A 308 -15.27 8.99 0.63
C GLU A 308 -15.06 8.98 -0.89
N ALA A 309 -14.12 8.17 -1.38
CA ALA A 309 -13.88 7.99 -2.81
C ALA A 309 -15.02 7.22 -3.49
N TYR A 310 -15.61 6.25 -2.77
CA TYR A 310 -16.67 5.39 -3.28
C TYR A 310 -18.04 6.09 -3.28
N GLU A 311 -18.39 6.79 -2.20
CA GLU A 311 -19.65 7.53 -2.10
C GLU A 311 -19.81 8.61 -3.18
N ARG A 312 -18.71 9.20 -3.68
CA ARG A 312 -18.74 10.15 -4.80
C ARG A 312 -19.01 9.50 -6.16
N MET A 313 -18.69 8.22 -6.33
CA MET A 313 -18.92 7.46 -7.56
C MET A 313 -20.20 6.60 -7.50
N ARG A 314 -20.78 6.44 -6.31
CA ARG A 314 -21.96 5.60 -6.06
C ARG A 314 -23.17 6.12 -6.86
N PRO A 315 -23.80 5.28 -7.70
CA PRO A 315 -25.05 5.63 -8.35
C PRO A 315 -26.13 6.01 -7.32
N PRO A 316 -26.94 7.05 -7.56
CA PRO A 316 -28.08 7.36 -6.69
C PRO A 316 -29.04 6.18 -6.65
N GLY A 317 -29.22 5.57 -5.47
CA GLY A 317 -30.14 4.44 -5.24
C GLY A 317 -29.50 3.09 -4.93
N ASP A 318 -28.17 2.95 -5.09
CA ASP A 318 -27.45 1.74 -4.69
C ASP A 318 -27.28 1.67 -3.15
N VAL A 319 -27.12 0.46 -2.62
CA VAL A 319 -26.86 0.25 -1.18
C VAL A 319 -25.61 1.04 -0.77
N PRO A 320 -25.61 1.75 0.39
CA PRO A 320 -24.43 2.43 0.88
C PRO A 320 -23.25 1.48 0.95
N TRP A 321 -22.07 1.96 0.54
CA TRP A 321 -20.88 1.14 0.57
C TRP A 321 -20.52 0.81 2.02
N VAL A 322 -20.44 -0.48 2.35
CA VAL A 322 -20.00 -0.93 3.67
C VAL A 322 -18.48 -0.90 3.67
N ASN A 323 -17.88 -0.22 4.64
CA ASN A 323 -16.44 -0.06 4.72
C ASN A 323 -15.75 -1.46 4.77
N PRO A 324 -14.94 -1.81 3.75
CA PRO A 324 -14.07 -2.98 3.67
C PRO A 324 -13.29 -3.27 4.93
N ALA A 325 -12.69 -2.24 5.51
CA ALA A 325 -11.93 -2.33 6.74
C ALA A 325 -12.82 -2.78 7.88
N THR A 326 -14.05 -2.27 7.96
CA THR A 326 -15.00 -2.66 9.01
C THR A 326 -15.48 -4.10 8.83
N GLU A 327 -15.83 -4.54 7.61
CA GLU A 327 -16.23 -5.93 7.38
C GLU A 327 -15.07 -6.91 7.63
N LEU A 328 -13.88 -6.58 7.14
CA LEU A 328 -12.68 -7.40 7.32
C LEU A 328 -12.24 -7.40 8.79
N SER A 329 -12.23 -6.25 9.48
CA SER A 329 -11.97 -6.19 10.92
C SER A 329 -12.99 -7.01 11.70
N LEU A 330 -14.28 -6.97 11.34
CA LEU A 330 -15.30 -7.81 12.00
C LEU A 330 -15.08 -9.30 11.74
N ARG A 331 -14.66 -9.70 10.53
CA ARG A 331 -14.32 -11.10 10.22
C ARG A 331 -13.05 -11.56 10.93
N VAL A 332 -12.02 -10.71 10.99
CA VAL A 332 -10.79 -10.97 11.74
C VAL A 332 -11.12 -11.09 13.24
N LEU A 333 -11.96 -10.22 13.78
CA LEU A 333 -12.40 -10.26 15.18
C LEU A 333 -13.32 -11.46 15.48
N ALA A 334 -14.05 -11.97 14.48
CA ALA A 334 -14.94 -13.14 14.60
C ALA A 334 -14.21 -14.48 14.44
N ASP A 335 -12.98 -14.49 13.93
CA ASP A 335 -12.11 -15.66 13.88
C ASP A 335 -11.06 -15.56 14.99
N PRO A 336 -11.17 -16.37 16.06
CA PRO A 336 -10.22 -16.34 17.18
C PRO A 336 -8.76 -16.58 16.75
N ALA A 337 -8.53 -17.37 15.69
CA ALA A 337 -7.21 -17.66 15.16
C ALA A 337 -6.62 -16.52 14.33
N LEU A 338 -7.43 -15.55 13.88
CA LEU A 338 -6.99 -14.35 13.16
C LEU A 338 -7.03 -13.09 14.03
N ALA A 339 -7.96 -13.00 14.99
CA ALA A 339 -7.96 -11.99 16.05
C ALA A 339 -6.67 -12.05 16.89
N ALA A 340 -6.06 -13.24 16.96
CA ALA A 340 -4.71 -13.46 17.47
C ALA A 340 -3.63 -12.57 16.82
N PHE A 341 -3.83 -12.16 15.56
CA PHE A 341 -2.86 -11.39 14.75
C PHE A 341 -3.22 -9.91 14.59
N VAL A 342 -4.44 -9.48 15.00
CA VAL A 342 -4.78 -8.05 15.13
C VAL A 342 -4.46 -7.64 16.55
N LEU A 343 -3.24 -7.14 16.72
CA LEU A 343 -2.77 -6.66 18.00
C LEU A 343 -3.21 -5.21 18.22
N PRO A 344 -3.52 -4.81 19.46
CA PRO A 344 -3.80 -3.42 19.78
C PRO A 344 -2.65 -2.52 19.37
N ASP A 345 -2.96 -1.30 18.90
CA ASP A 345 -1.95 -0.27 18.72
C ASP A 345 -1.19 0.00 20.03
N ALA A 346 0.06 0.43 19.89
CA ALA A 346 0.83 0.90 21.04
C ALA A 346 0.07 2.04 21.76
N PRO A 347 0.06 2.05 23.10
CA PRO A 347 -0.46 3.18 23.85
C PRO A 347 0.33 4.44 23.49
N ALA A 348 -0.30 5.61 23.61
CA ALA A 348 0.38 6.88 23.37
C ALA A 348 1.72 6.94 24.09
N ALA A 349 2.76 7.38 23.39
CA ALA A 349 4.10 7.46 23.92
C ALA A 349 4.13 8.35 25.18
N PRO A 350 5.01 8.06 26.16
CA PRO A 350 5.20 8.95 27.30
C PRO A 350 5.63 10.33 26.79
N PRO A 351 5.22 11.42 27.47
CA PRO A 351 5.68 12.75 27.08
C PRO A 351 7.21 12.80 27.12
N ALA A 352 7.80 13.29 26.04
CA ALA A 352 9.23 13.60 25.99
C ALA A 352 9.52 14.85 26.85
N ASP A 353 10.78 15.00 27.28
CA ASP A 353 11.23 16.28 27.83
C ASP A 353 11.30 17.36 26.73
N GLU A 354 11.49 18.62 27.14
CA GLU A 354 11.45 19.78 26.24
C GLU A 354 12.69 19.92 25.32
N GLY A 355 13.69 19.05 25.47
CA GLY A 355 14.95 19.10 24.72
C GLY A 355 15.62 20.47 24.79
N HIS A 356 16.10 20.96 23.64
CA HIS A 356 16.68 22.30 23.52
C HIS A 356 15.66 23.41 23.16
N GLY A 357 14.36 23.13 23.24
CA GLY A 357 13.31 24.10 22.96
C GLY A 357 12.93 24.17 21.47
N ALA A 358 12.58 25.36 20.99
CA ALA A 358 12.08 25.52 19.62
C ALA A 358 13.20 25.49 18.56
N HIS A 359 12.93 24.77 17.48
CA HIS A 359 13.83 24.65 16.33
C HIS A 359 14.05 25.99 15.61
N GLY A 360 15.30 26.28 15.21
CA GLY A 360 15.62 27.39 14.30
C GLY A 360 15.33 28.80 14.85
N THR A 361 15.28 28.97 16.17
CA THR A 361 15.04 30.28 16.81
C THR A 361 16.24 31.24 16.73
N GLU A 362 17.44 30.71 16.54
CA GLU A 362 18.70 31.44 16.42
C GLU A 362 19.26 31.37 14.99
N LYS A 363 20.27 32.19 14.68
CA LYS A 363 20.95 32.17 13.38
C LYS A 363 22.28 31.42 13.48
N PRO A 364 22.63 30.57 12.49
CA PRO A 364 23.88 29.84 12.50
C PRO A 364 25.06 30.77 12.23
N ASN A 365 26.16 30.57 12.95
CA ASN A 365 27.45 31.19 12.68
C ASN A 365 28.40 30.22 11.94
N MET A 366 29.62 30.66 11.61
CA MET A 366 30.58 29.82 10.90
C MET A 366 31.08 28.63 11.71
N ASP A 367 31.15 28.74 13.04
CA ASP A 367 31.59 27.64 13.90
C ASP A 367 30.50 26.59 14.05
N ASP A 368 29.22 26.98 14.04
CA ASP A 368 28.08 26.05 14.01
C ASP A 368 28.14 25.18 12.74
N ARG A 369 28.41 25.77 11.58
CA ARG A 369 28.55 25.03 10.31
C ARG A 369 29.79 24.13 10.24
N LYS A 370 30.91 24.56 10.85
CA LYS A 370 32.10 23.70 10.97
C LYS A 370 31.81 22.51 11.86
N PHE A 371 31.08 22.72 12.93
CA PHE A 371 30.69 21.67 13.86
C PHE A 371 29.70 20.69 13.21
N GLU A 372 28.71 21.17 12.46
CA GLU A 372 27.82 20.32 11.66
C GLU A 372 28.63 19.45 10.66
N ALA A 373 29.56 20.05 9.91
CA ALA A 373 30.41 19.31 8.97
C ALA A 373 31.32 18.27 9.68
N PHE A 374 31.79 18.59 10.88
CA PHE A 374 32.51 17.64 11.73
C PHE A 374 31.61 16.47 12.14
N MET A 375 30.37 16.73 12.56
CA MET A 375 29.41 15.69 12.93
C MET A 375 29.05 14.78 11.75
N ARG A 376 28.93 15.32 10.53
CA ARG A 376 28.78 14.50 9.31
C ARG A 376 29.99 13.60 9.06
N THR A 377 31.20 14.07 9.38
CA THR A 377 32.42 13.25 9.29
C THR A 377 32.42 12.12 10.33
N ILE A 378 31.95 12.41 11.55
CA ILE A 378 31.77 11.38 12.60
C ILE A 378 30.74 10.34 12.18
N ALA A 379 29.61 10.75 11.59
CA ALA A 379 28.60 9.82 11.09
C ALA A 379 29.15 8.90 9.98
N ALA A 380 29.90 9.45 9.01
CA ALA A 380 30.57 8.65 7.99
C ALA A 380 31.60 7.68 8.58
N GLY A 381 32.29 8.08 9.65
CA GLY A 381 33.23 7.23 10.35
C GLY A 381 32.57 6.11 11.15
N ALA A 382 31.43 6.39 11.79
CA ALA A 382 30.62 5.40 12.48
C ALA A 382 30.14 4.32 11.48
N GLU A 383 29.65 4.73 10.32
CA GLU A 383 29.26 3.83 9.23
C GLU A 383 30.42 2.91 8.81
N ALA A 384 31.62 3.48 8.58
CA ALA A 384 32.81 2.72 8.20
C ALA A 384 33.26 1.69 9.27
N LYS A 385 32.87 1.89 10.54
CA LYS A 385 33.14 0.98 11.66
C LYS A 385 32.01 -0.01 11.93
N GLY A 386 30.96 0.00 11.11
CA GLY A 386 29.78 -0.86 11.27
C GLY A 386 28.80 -0.39 12.35
N LEU A 387 28.96 0.84 12.85
CA LEU A 387 27.99 1.49 13.76
C LEU A 387 26.88 2.14 12.92
N THR A 388 26.16 1.29 12.20
CA THR A 388 25.21 1.67 11.14
C THR A 388 24.02 2.43 11.71
N ASN A 389 23.48 2.00 12.86
CA ASN A 389 22.33 2.67 13.47
C ASN A 389 22.74 4.03 14.06
N ALA A 390 23.92 4.13 14.68
CA ALA A 390 24.45 5.40 15.17
C ALA A 390 24.66 6.41 14.03
N ALA A 391 25.27 5.97 12.92
CA ALA A 391 25.47 6.81 11.74
C ALA A 391 24.13 7.27 11.14
N ARG A 392 23.15 6.36 11.04
CA ARG A 392 21.80 6.66 10.54
C ARG A 392 21.09 7.72 11.39
N HIS A 393 21.08 7.56 12.71
CA HIS A 393 20.42 8.52 13.62
C HIS A 393 21.11 9.89 13.58
N MET A 394 22.44 9.91 13.51
CA MET A 394 23.22 11.15 13.41
C MET A 394 22.96 11.88 12.09
N ASN A 395 22.98 11.16 10.95
CA ASN A 395 22.68 11.76 9.66
C ASN A 395 21.25 12.31 9.62
N HIS A 396 20.27 11.56 10.14
CA HIS A 396 18.88 12.01 10.22
C HIS A 396 18.71 13.28 11.06
N TYR A 397 19.41 13.37 12.19
CA TYR A 397 19.46 14.58 13.01
C TYR A 397 19.99 15.79 12.22
N LEU A 398 21.13 15.61 11.54
CA LEU A 398 21.80 16.67 10.76
C LEU A 398 21.07 17.05 9.47
N ASP A 399 20.12 16.24 9.00
CA ASP A 399 19.30 16.55 7.82
C ASP A 399 18.17 17.54 8.10
N ASP A 400 18.01 17.97 9.36
CA ASP A 400 17.20 19.14 9.75
C ASP A 400 15.69 19.03 9.41
N SER A 401 15.18 17.81 9.24
CA SER A 401 13.78 17.59 8.85
C SER A 401 12.80 17.55 10.02
N GLY A 402 13.27 17.11 11.19
CA GLY A 402 12.45 16.81 12.37
C GLY A 402 11.42 15.69 12.17
N SER A 403 11.42 15.00 11.01
CA SER A 403 10.47 13.93 10.76
C SER A 403 10.76 12.74 11.68
N PRO A 404 9.74 12.02 12.18
CA PRO A 404 9.96 10.82 12.98
C PRO A 404 10.84 9.80 12.26
N LEU A 405 11.70 9.09 13.01
CA LEU A 405 12.54 8.02 12.50
C LEU A 405 12.03 6.66 12.98
N THR A 406 11.80 5.74 12.05
CA THR A 406 11.36 4.37 12.40
C THR A 406 12.55 3.43 12.64
N VAL A 407 12.52 2.64 13.70
CA VAL A 407 13.51 1.59 13.99
C VAL A 407 12.87 0.20 13.97
N ASN A 408 13.65 -0.80 13.56
CA ASN A 408 13.26 -2.20 13.65
C ASN A 408 13.55 -2.71 15.07
N VAL A 409 12.50 -3.08 15.81
CA VAL A 409 12.63 -3.51 17.20
C VAL A 409 13.27 -4.90 17.30
N ASP A 410 13.08 -5.76 16.30
CA ASP A 410 13.66 -7.11 16.30
C ASP A 410 15.18 -7.08 16.14
N ASP A 411 15.73 -6.08 15.46
CA ASP A 411 17.18 -5.86 15.40
C ASP A 411 17.73 -5.49 16.80
N ILE A 412 17.03 -4.64 17.55
CA ILE A 412 17.42 -4.30 18.93
C ILE A 412 17.33 -5.54 19.83
N LEU A 413 16.27 -6.34 19.71
CA LEU A 413 16.11 -7.59 20.45
C LEU A 413 17.23 -8.59 20.11
N ALA A 414 17.61 -8.68 18.83
CA ALA A 414 18.70 -9.51 18.32
C ALA A 414 20.05 -9.09 18.89
N ASP A 415 20.38 -7.81 18.75
CA ASP A 415 21.68 -7.25 19.08
C ASP A 415 21.89 -7.08 20.59
N VAL A 416 20.81 -6.89 21.35
CA VAL A 416 20.86 -6.63 22.80
C VAL A 416 20.13 -7.72 23.58
N PRO A 417 20.77 -8.89 23.85
CA PRO A 417 20.15 -9.98 24.60
C PRO A 417 19.67 -9.60 26.01
N ALA A 418 20.25 -8.56 26.63
CA ALA A 418 19.77 -8.03 27.90
C ALA A 418 18.39 -7.36 27.79
N PHE A 419 18.14 -6.67 26.67
CA PHE A 419 16.84 -6.06 26.38
C PHE A 419 15.79 -7.14 26.13
N ARG A 420 16.13 -8.17 25.34
CA ARG A 420 15.26 -9.34 25.15
C ARG A 420 14.85 -9.97 26.49
N ARG A 421 15.80 -10.24 27.39
CA ARG A 421 15.50 -10.78 28.73
C ARG A 421 14.61 -9.85 29.55
N GLN A 422 14.78 -8.55 29.43
CA GLN A 422 13.94 -7.57 30.12
C GLN A 422 12.49 -7.61 29.60
N VAL A 423 12.30 -7.74 28.28
CA VAL A 423 10.98 -7.95 27.66
C VAL A 423 10.37 -9.26 28.15
N ASP A 424 11.12 -10.37 28.13
CA ASP A 424 10.65 -11.69 28.59
C ASP A 424 10.19 -11.65 30.06
N ASN A 425 10.93 -10.96 30.93
CA ASN A 425 10.56 -10.79 32.33
C ASN A 425 9.30 -9.93 32.49
N TYR A 426 9.16 -8.85 31.70
CA TYR A 426 7.98 -8.00 31.76
C TYR A 426 6.74 -8.78 31.36
N LEU A 427 6.83 -9.51 30.25
CA LEU A 427 5.82 -10.44 29.77
C LEU A 427 5.45 -11.50 30.82
N ALA A 428 6.44 -12.15 31.46
CA ALA A 428 6.20 -13.15 32.51
C ALA A 428 5.48 -12.56 33.74
N SER A 429 5.66 -11.26 34.02
CA SER A 429 4.90 -10.57 35.09
C SER A 429 3.42 -10.41 34.78
N LEU A 430 3.04 -10.41 33.49
CA LEU A 430 1.66 -10.29 33.02
C LEU A 430 0.92 -11.64 33.02
N ASP A 431 1.65 -12.76 32.93
CA ASP A 431 1.12 -14.11 32.72
C ASP A 431 -0.06 -14.45 33.64
N ARG A 432 0.07 -14.21 34.96
CA ARG A 432 -1.01 -14.49 35.91
C ARG A 432 -2.29 -13.74 35.56
N SER A 433 -2.18 -12.43 35.35
CA SER A 433 -3.34 -11.57 35.10
C SER A 433 -4.02 -11.88 33.76
N LEU A 434 -3.23 -12.23 32.74
CA LEU A 434 -3.74 -12.55 31.41
C LEU A 434 -4.33 -13.97 31.37
N HIS A 435 -3.72 -14.91 32.09
CA HIS A 435 -4.25 -16.27 32.26
C HIS A 435 -5.64 -16.24 32.91
N ASP A 436 -5.79 -15.50 34.00
CA ASP A 436 -7.06 -15.37 34.72
C ASP A 436 -8.14 -14.71 33.83
N GLN A 437 -7.79 -13.65 33.09
CA GLN A 437 -8.70 -12.96 32.17
C GLN A 437 -9.16 -13.85 31.02
N ALA A 438 -8.22 -14.52 30.34
CA ALA A 438 -8.52 -15.39 29.20
C ALA A 438 -9.37 -16.61 29.63
N THR A 439 -9.03 -17.22 30.78
CA THR A 439 -9.80 -18.34 31.33
C THR A 439 -11.22 -17.92 31.70
N ALA A 440 -11.39 -16.75 32.32
CA ALA A 440 -12.72 -16.22 32.66
C ALA A 440 -13.54 -15.91 31.40
N ALA A 441 -12.93 -15.31 30.37
CA ALA A 441 -13.57 -15.03 29.09
C ALA A 441 -14.02 -16.33 28.39
N TYR A 442 -13.15 -17.34 28.35
CA TYR A 442 -13.46 -18.65 27.78
C TYR A 442 -14.62 -19.36 28.50
N ALA A 443 -14.62 -19.31 29.84
CA ALA A 443 -15.72 -19.85 30.64
C ALA A 443 -17.05 -19.10 30.40
N ALA A 444 -17.01 -17.77 30.29
CA ALA A 444 -18.17 -16.95 29.98
C ALA A 444 -18.72 -17.23 28.57
N ALA A 445 -17.85 -17.58 27.63
CA ALA A 445 -18.21 -18.00 26.27
C ALA A 445 -18.67 -19.48 26.19
N GLY A 446 -18.85 -20.16 27.32
CA GLY A 446 -19.35 -21.53 27.36
C GLY A 446 -18.36 -22.57 26.81
N GLY A 447 -17.06 -22.28 26.83
CA GLY A 447 -16.03 -23.15 26.27
C GLY A 447 -15.83 -23.02 24.75
N THR A 448 -16.33 -21.93 24.17
CA THR A 448 -16.03 -21.55 22.78
C THR A 448 -14.69 -20.80 22.74
N PRO A 449 -13.83 -20.98 21.70
CA PRO A 449 -12.58 -20.24 21.62
C PRO A 449 -12.78 -18.71 21.71
N VAL A 450 -11.90 -18.03 22.41
CA VAL A 450 -11.94 -16.56 22.59
C VAL A 450 -10.55 -15.95 22.44
N SER A 451 -10.51 -14.67 22.12
CA SER A 451 -9.29 -13.87 22.02
C SER A 451 -9.43 -12.62 22.89
N VAL A 452 -8.47 -12.40 23.80
CA VAL A 452 -8.48 -11.30 24.77
C VAL A 452 -7.29 -10.37 24.48
N PRO A 453 -7.53 -9.16 23.95
CA PRO A 453 -6.46 -8.19 23.71
C PRO A 453 -5.92 -7.60 25.01
N PHE A 454 -4.65 -7.22 25.02
CA PHE A 454 -4.04 -6.49 26.13
C PHE A 454 -3.03 -5.44 25.63
N THR A 455 -2.90 -4.39 26.43
CA THR A 455 -1.89 -3.34 26.27
C THR A 455 -1.17 -3.17 27.59
N ALA A 456 0.15 -3.34 27.59
CA ALA A 456 0.97 -3.13 28.77
C ALA A 456 1.38 -1.65 28.91
N GLY A 457 1.80 -1.26 30.11
CA GLY A 457 2.37 0.07 30.35
C GLY A 457 3.80 0.22 29.81
N TRP A 458 4.23 1.45 29.59
CA TRP A 458 5.61 1.76 29.19
C TRP A 458 6.62 1.46 30.31
N GLN A 459 7.75 0.89 29.93
CA GLN A 459 8.91 0.59 30.76
C GLN A 459 10.15 1.30 30.21
N GLY A 460 11.18 1.49 31.04
CA GLY A 460 12.47 2.03 30.61
C GLY A 460 13.52 0.94 30.42
N PHE A 461 14.39 1.11 29.43
CA PHE A 461 15.60 0.30 29.28
C PHE A 461 16.76 1.18 28.82
N TYR A 462 17.96 0.94 29.34
CA TYR A 462 19.16 1.68 28.91
C TYR A 462 20.06 0.77 28.07
N LEU A 463 20.20 1.10 26.79
CA LEU A 463 21.09 0.44 25.83
C LEU A 463 22.52 0.92 26.10
N SER A 464 23.16 0.40 27.15
CA SER A 464 24.53 0.80 27.48
C SER A 464 25.52 0.41 26.38
N LYS A 465 26.65 1.12 26.33
CA LYS A 465 27.71 0.87 25.35
C LYS A 465 28.30 -0.55 25.42
N SER A 466 28.34 -1.13 26.63
CA SER A 466 28.78 -2.50 26.88
C SER A 466 27.77 -3.55 26.37
N LEU A 467 26.50 -3.16 26.22
CA LEU A 467 25.47 -4.00 25.61
C LEU A 467 25.47 -3.90 24.09
N SER A 468 25.55 -2.70 23.54
CA SER A 468 25.78 -2.46 22.11
C SER A 468 26.27 -1.04 21.90
N SER A 469 27.46 -0.87 21.35
CA SER A 469 27.99 0.47 21.04
C SER A 469 27.18 1.16 19.94
N ASP A 470 26.64 0.40 18.97
CA ASP A 470 25.82 0.98 17.90
C ASP A 470 24.51 1.55 18.45
N TRP A 471 23.74 0.72 19.17
CA TRP A 471 22.47 1.14 19.76
C TRP A 471 22.62 2.17 20.89
N PHE A 472 23.73 2.15 21.62
CA PHE A 472 24.07 3.16 22.62
C PHE A 472 24.22 4.55 22.04
N TYR A 473 24.98 4.69 20.94
CA TYR A 473 25.17 5.98 20.27
C TYR A 473 23.94 6.39 19.44
N ALA A 474 23.08 5.44 19.06
CA ALA A 474 21.85 5.71 18.33
C ALA A 474 20.71 6.26 19.21
N MET A 475 20.52 5.74 20.42
CA MET A 475 19.39 6.09 21.29
C MET A 475 19.80 6.09 22.77
N GLY A 476 20.49 5.05 23.22
CA GLY A 476 20.80 4.85 24.64
C GLY A 476 19.55 4.55 25.45
N GLY A 477 18.96 5.55 26.12
CA GLY A 477 17.78 5.35 26.97
C GLY A 477 16.51 5.24 26.14
N ILE A 478 15.81 4.12 26.18
CA ILE A 478 14.55 3.91 25.44
C ILE A 478 13.37 3.68 26.38
N ARG A 479 12.17 3.99 25.87
CA ARG A 479 10.92 3.49 26.40
C ARG A 479 10.46 2.31 25.57
N TYR A 480 9.97 1.26 26.21
CA TYR A 480 9.38 0.13 25.50
C TYR A 480 8.06 -0.31 26.14
N THR A 481 7.18 -0.90 25.36
CA THR A 481 5.93 -1.52 25.83
C THR A 481 5.60 -2.76 25.01
N VAL A 482 4.61 -3.52 25.46
CA VAL A 482 4.15 -4.75 24.80
C VAL A 482 2.64 -4.68 24.63
N THR A 483 2.18 -4.95 23.43
CA THR A 483 0.75 -5.19 23.12
C THR A 483 0.59 -6.62 22.67
N GLY A 484 -0.61 -7.16 22.79
CA GLY A 484 -0.84 -8.51 22.33
C GLY A 484 -2.28 -8.96 22.47
N THR A 485 -2.49 -10.22 22.12
CA THR A 485 -3.75 -10.94 22.28
C THR A 485 -3.45 -12.31 22.87
N VAL A 486 -4.24 -12.72 23.85
CA VAL A 486 -4.24 -14.08 24.38
C VAL A 486 -5.41 -14.85 23.80
N THR A 487 -5.13 -15.92 23.08
CA THR A 487 -6.14 -16.86 22.59
C THR A 487 -6.37 -17.94 23.64
N ALA A 488 -7.61 -18.37 23.77
CA ALA A 488 -8.00 -19.50 24.59
C ALA A 488 -8.72 -20.52 23.71
N GLU A 489 -8.12 -21.68 23.50
CA GLU A 489 -8.67 -22.77 22.69
C GLU A 489 -9.05 -23.99 23.55
N PRO A 490 -10.01 -24.83 23.12
CA PRO A 490 -10.36 -26.04 23.85
C PRO A 490 -9.20 -27.01 24.03
N GLY A 491 -8.74 -27.14 25.27
CA GLY A 491 -7.69 -28.08 25.65
C GLY A 491 -8.20 -29.36 26.33
N PRO A 492 -7.27 -30.27 26.70
CA PRO A 492 -7.59 -31.51 27.39
C PRO A 492 -8.38 -31.29 28.68
N GLY A 493 -9.42 -32.11 28.88
CA GLY A 493 -10.22 -32.05 30.11
C GLY A 493 -11.11 -30.80 30.24
N GLY A 494 -11.33 -30.07 29.14
CA GLY A 494 -12.19 -28.89 29.10
C GLY A 494 -11.55 -27.62 29.66
N GLN A 495 -10.25 -27.66 30.00
CA GLN A 495 -9.46 -26.48 30.33
C GLN A 495 -8.94 -25.83 29.05
N PRO A 496 -8.88 -24.49 28.97
CA PRO A 496 -8.35 -23.84 27.78
C PRO A 496 -6.83 -23.98 27.68
N GLU A 497 -6.33 -24.22 26.47
CA GLU A 497 -4.93 -23.96 26.10
C GLU A 497 -4.79 -22.48 25.75
N LEU A 498 -3.78 -21.81 26.32
CA LEU A 498 -3.65 -20.35 26.24
C LEU A 498 -2.35 -19.95 25.53
N THR A 499 -2.49 -19.32 24.37
CA THR A 499 -1.36 -18.84 23.56
C THR A 499 -1.38 -17.31 23.52
N MET A 500 -0.22 -16.68 23.71
CA MET A 500 -0.02 -15.23 23.60
C MET A 500 0.65 -14.90 22.28
N HIS A 501 0.04 -14.01 21.53
CA HIS A 501 0.63 -13.32 20.40
C HIS A 501 0.92 -11.88 20.82
N TYR A 502 2.12 -11.37 20.61
CA TYR A 502 2.51 -10.04 21.11
C TYR A 502 3.51 -9.33 20.21
N GLN A 503 3.53 -8.00 20.29
CA GLN A 503 4.51 -7.12 19.66
C GLN A 503 5.20 -6.27 20.70
N VAL A 504 6.46 -5.95 20.45
CA VAL A 504 7.23 -5.01 21.27
C VAL A 504 7.29 -3.68 20.54
N HIS A 505 6.97 -2.60 21.23
CA HIS A 505 7.07 -1.25 20.71
C HIS A 505 8.15 -0.49 21.46
N VAL A 506 8.90 0.34 20.73
CA VAL A 506 9.93 1.21 21.27
C VAL A 506 9.61 2.65 20.91
N HIS A 507 9.83 3.55 21.86
CA HIS A 507 9.79 4.98 21.66
C HIS A 507 11.00 5.61 22.30
N ASP A 508 11.56 6.61 21.63
CA ASP A 508 12.55 7.52 22.19
C ASP A 508 12.37 8.92 21.59
N ARG A 509 12.88 9.93 22.27
CA ARG A 509 13.05 11.27 21.71
C ARG A 509 14.53 11.43 21.46
N TYR A 510 14.96 11.55 20.20
CA TYR A 510 16.34 11.86 19.90
C TYR A 510 16.60 13.34 20.17
N ASN A 511 16.88 13.63 21.44
CA ASN A 511 17.29 14.92 21.97
C ASN A 511 18.69 14.79 22.59
N TRP A 512 19.40 15.92 22.68
CA TRP A 512 20.66 16.00 23.40
C TRP A 512 20.37 16.85 24.63
N ASP A 513 20.56 16.35 25.84
CA ASP A 513 20.08 17.03 27.04
C ASP A 513 21.08 18.09 27.51
N LYS A 514 20.61 19.31 27.77
CA LYS A 514 21.46 20.37 28.30
C LYS A 514 22.16 19.94 29.59
N GLY A 515 23.49 19.91 29.57
CA GLY A 515 24.33 19.58 30.73
C GLY A 515 24.95 18.18 30.69
N LYS A 516 24.55 17.34 29.72
CA LYS A 516 25.16 16.02 29.45
C LYS A 516 26.20 16.09 28.32
N GLY A 517 26.88 14.98 28.08
CA GLY A 517 27.86 14.82 27.00
C GLY A 517 28.21 13.37 26.73
N VAL A 518 28.67 13.09 25.51
CA VAL A 518 29.16 11.77 25.10
C VAL A 518 30.67 11.82 24.88
N HIS A 519 31.39 10.88 25.48
CA HIS A 519 32.79 10.64 25.19
C HIS A 519 32.95 9.71 23.98
N ILE A 520 33.53 10.21 22.89
CA ILE A 520 33.93 9.38 21.76
C ILE A 520 35.42 9.04 21.92
N PRO A 521 35.77 7.77 22.22
CA PRO A 521 37.16 7.34 22.26
C PRO A 521 37.77 7.40 20.86
N GLU A 522 39.09 7.58 20.80
CA GLU A 522 39.89 7.78 19.59
C GLU A 522 39.36 7.04 18.35
N VAL A 523 38.93 7.81 17.34
CA VAL A 523 38.34 7.26 16.12
C VAL A 523 39.42 7.24 15.04
N ASP A 524 40.06 6.08 14.84
CA ASP A 524 40.90 5.86 13.66
C ASP A 524 40.00 5.83 12.40
N LEU A 525 39.98 6.94 11.64
CA LEU A 525 39.13 7.18 10.45
C LEU A 525 39.95 7.49 9.18
N GLY A 526 41.17 6.95 9.07
CA GLY A 526 42.06 7.25 7.94
C GLY A 526 42.92 8.49 8.21
N PRO A 527 43.35 9.28 7.20
CA PRO A 527 44.51 10.19 7.29
C PRO A 527 44.34 11.41 8.23
N VAL A 528 43.31 11.43 9.06
CA VAL A 528 43.10 12.42 10.12
C VAL A 528 43.02 11.66 11.44
N GLU A 529 44.12 11.65 12.20
CA GLU A 529 44.12 11.21 13.60
C GLU A 529 43.25 12.19 14.41
N PHE A 530 42.08 11.72 14.86
CA PHE A 530 41.25 12.44 15.82
C PHE A 530 41.48 11.83 17.21
N GLY A 531 42.20 12.55 18.07
CA GLY A 531 42.31 12.20 19.49
C GLY A 531 40.94 12.18 20.19
N PRO A 532 40.87 11.76 21.47
CA PRO A 532 39.61 11.66 22.21
C PRO A 532 38.84 12.98 22.17
N TYR A 533 37.57 12.93 21.77
CA TYR A 533 36.71 14.11 21.64
C TYR A 533 35.47 13.98 22.51
N ASN A 534 35.22 14.99 23.34
CA ASN A 534 33.99 15.10 24.11
C ASN A 534 33.00 15.94 23.31
N ILE A 535 31.89 15.34 22.89
CA ILE A 535 30.79 16.08 22.29
C ILE A 535 29.84 16.44 23.42
N ALA A 536 29.83 17.72 23.79
CA ALA A 536 28.88 18.21 24.78
C ALA A 536 27.48 18.32 24.16
N ASP A 537 26.45 17.86 24.86
CA ASP A 537 25.07 17.87 24.38
C ASP A 537 24.61 19.30 24.03
N GLY A 538 25.09 20.31 24.75
CA GLY A 538 24.82 21.72 24.44
C GLY A 538 25.35 22.20 23.07
N GLN A 539 26.39 21.56 22.51
CA GLN A 539 26.85 21.87 21.14
C GLN A 539 25.93 21.24 20.09
N MET A 540 25.40 20.05 20.37
CA MET A 540 24.40 19.38 19.52
C MET A 540 23.07 20.15 19.57
N GLY A 541 22.57 20.44 20.76
CA GLY A 541 21.42 21.30 20.97
C GLY A 541 21.53 22.68 20.32
N ARG A 542 22.74 23.23 20.22
CA ARG A 542 22.96 24.47 19.47
C ARG A 542 22.62 24.30 18.00
N LEU A 543 23.01 23.20 17.34
CA LEU A 543 22.63 22.90 15.96
C LEU A 543 21.10 22.92 15.78
N HIS A 544 20.36 22.39 16.77
CA HIS A 544 18.90 22.51 16.83
C HIS A 544 18.39 23.95 16.88
N THR A 545 18.86 24.73 17.84
CA THR A 545 18.38 26.11 17.98
C THR A 545 18.73 27.00 16.80
N VAL A 546 19.80 26.70 16.04
CA VAL A 546 20.23 27.50 14.87
C VAL A 546 19.72 26.98 13.52
N GLY A 547 18.96 25.88 13.49
CA GLY A 547 18.41 25.30 12.26
C GLY A 547 19.45 24.64 11.34
N LEU A 548 20.37 23.87 11.92
CA LEU A 548 21.34 23.04 11.19
C LEU A 548 21.17 21.54 11.50
N ALA A 549 20.27 21.19 12.40
CA ALA A 549 19.91 19.84 12.77
C ALA A 549 18.59 19.91 13.54
N GLN A 550 17.77 18.85 13.56
CA GLN A 550 16.48 18.91 14.25
C GLN A 550 16.24 17.68 15.11
N GLU A 551 15.86 17.88 16.38
CA GLU A 551 15.39 16.80 17.28
C GLU A 551 14.10 16.16 16.73
N TYR A 552 13.94 14.85 16.95
CA TYR A 552 12.85 14.07 16.36
C TYR A 552 12.44 12.92 17.27
N ASP A 553 11.24 12.38 17.01
CA ASP A 553 10.76 11.18 17.69
C ASP A 553 11.26 9.92 16.97
N VAL A 554 11.68 8.94 17.76
CA VAL A 554 12.01 7.59 17.30
C VAL A 554 10.87 6.67 17.68
N ASN A 555 10.35 5.92 16.71
CA ASN A 555 9.29 4.94 16.93
C ASN A 555 9.68 3.58 16.34
N GLY A 556 9.32 2.49 17.00
CA GLY A 556 9.54 1.16 16.47
C GLY A 556 8.43 0.22 16.90
N THR A 557 8.04 -0.69 16.01
CA THR A 557 7.18 -1.84 16.30
C THR A 557 7.84 -3.07 15.71
N GLY A 558 8.02 -4.11 16.53
CA GLY A 558 8.59 -5.38 16.09
C GLY A 558 7.55 -6.30 15.45
N ASP A 559 8.02 -7.44 14.99
CA ASP A 559 7.25 -8.55 14.48
C ASP A 559 6.33 -9.14 15.57
N VAL A 560 5.31 -9.88 15.13
CA VAL A 560 4.43 -10.63 16.02
C VAL A 560 5.16 -11.88 16.53
N HIS A 561 5.39 -11.93 17.84
CA HIS A 561 5.95 -13.07 18.55
C HIS A 561 4.85 -13.93 19.14
N THR A 562 5.06 -15.25 19.24
CA THR A 562 4.09 -16.19 19.81
C THR A 562 4.71 -17.00 20.92
N ARG A 563 4.01 -17.16 22.05
CA ARG A 563 4.42 -18.04 23.16
C ARG A 563 3.23 -18.59 23.93
N GLU A 564 3.39 -19.77 24.50
CA GLU A 564 2.43 -20.31 25.47
C GLU A 564 2.45 -19.51 26.78
N LEU A 565 1.28 -19.27 27.38
CA LEU A 565 1.23 -18.67 28.72
C LEU A 565 1.73 -19.67 29.76
N THR A 566 2.51 -19.17 30.74
CA THR A 566 2.94 -20.00 31.86
C THR A 566 1.73 -20.51 32.66
N PRO A 567 1.58 -21.83 32.86
CA PRO A 567 0.43 -22.37 33.58
C PRO A 567 0.48 -22.04 35.08
N PRO A 568 -0.67 -22.09 35.78
CA PRO A 568 -0.74 -21.86 37.22
C PRO A 568 0.25 -22.74 37.99
N GLY A 569 0.92 -22.17 38.99
CA GLY A 569 1.92 -22.86 39.81
C GLY A 569 3.35 -22.88 39.26
N ARG A 570 3.60 -22.31 38.07
CA ARG A 570 4.95 -22.07 37.53
C ARG A 570 5.31 -20.60 37.37
N TRP A 571 4.45 -19.71 37.88
CA TRP A 571 4.66 -18.27 37.76
C TRP A 571 5.88 -17.81 38.57
N PRO A 572 6.70 -16.89 38.02
CA PRO A 572 7.77 -16.27 38.78
C PRO A 572 7.23 -15.45 39.95
N ASP A 573 8.07 -15.23 40.96
CA ASP A 573 7.79 -14.31 42.07
C ASP A 573 7.63 -12.88 41.50
N PRO A 574 6.64 -12.06 41.91
CA PRO A 574 6.29 -10.81 41.24
C PRO A 574 7.28 -9.66 41.45
N SER A 575 8.55 -9.97 41.75
CA SER A 575 9.58 -8.94 41.88
C SER A 575 9.86 -8.34 40.49
N PRO A 576 9.59 -7.05 40.26
CA PRO A 576 9.97 -6.42 39.01
C PRO A 576 11.49 -6.47 38.87
N PRO A 577 12.04 -6.72 37.67
CA PRO A 577 13.47 -6.63 37.46
C PRO A 577 13.91 -5.20 37.79
N LYS A 578 14.90 -5.08 38.68
CA LYS A 578 15.61 -3.82 38.87
C LYS A 578 16.34 -3.51 37.56
N ALA A 579 16.11 -2.33 36.98
CA ALA A 579 16.86 -1.89 35.81
C ALA A 579 18.38 -2.00 36.14
N PRO A 580 19.23 -2.42 35.19
CA PRO A 580 20.66 -2.36 35.39
C PRO A 580 21.06 -0.92 35.72
N ASP A 581 21.87 -0.77 36.77
CA ASP A 581 22.39 0.53 37.22
C ASP A 581 23.20 1.19 36.08
N ASP A 582 23.10 2.51 35.97
CA ASP A 582 23.76 3.34 34.95
C ASP A 582 25.29 3.17 35.00
N GLU A 583 25.89 2.45 34.05
CA GLU A 583 27.34 2.56 33.80
C GLU A 583 27.59 3.81 32.94
N ASP A 584 28.05 4.86 33.61
CA ASP A 584 28.08 6.26 33.19
C ASP A 584 29.30 6.58 32.30
N ASP A 585 29.19 6.31 30.99
CA ASP A 585 30.07 6.86 29.94
C ASP A 585 29.51 8.19 29.35
N ARG A 586 28.33 8.61 29.80
CA ARG A 586 27.79 9.98 29.61
C ARG A 586 28.19 10.80 30.84
N PHE A 587 28.69 12.01 30.69
CA PHE A 587 29.07 12.84 31.84
C PHE A 587 28.02 13.91 32.11
N ASP A 588 27.65 14.10 33.38
CA ASP A 588 26.74 15.15 33.86
C ASP A 588 27.56 16.29 34.51
N THR A 589 27.55 17.46 33.87
CA THR A 589 28.32 18.62 34.33
C THR A 589 27.72 19.30 35.58
N GLU A 590 26.48 19.00 35.96
CA GLU A 590 25.84 19.58 37.15
C GLU A 590 26.13 18.78 38.42
N ARG A 591 26.48 17.49 38.30
CA ARG A 591 26.80 16.62 39.44
C ARG A 591 28.18 16.87 40.04
N GLU A 592 29.09 17.50 39.31
CA GLU A 592 30.47 17.80 39.76
C GLU A 592 30.61 19.13 40.53
N ARG A 593 29.50 19.82 40.84
CA ARG A 593 29.51 21.09 41.60
C ARG A 593 28.80 21.06 42.96
N SER A 594 28.53 19.88 43.51
CA SER A 594 27.98 19.71 44.87
C SER A 594 28.94 19.02 45.82
#